data_AF-A0A9P6A088-F1
#
_entry.id   AF-A0A9P6A088-F1
#
_cell.length_a   1.000
_cell.length_b   1.000
_cell.length_c   1.000
_cell.angle_alpha   90.00
_cell.angle_beta   90.00
_cell.angle_gamma   90.00
#
_symmetry.space_group_name_H-M   'P 1'
#
loop_
_entity.id
_entity.type
_entity.pdbx_description
1 polymer ?
#
loop_
_entity_poly.entity_id
_entity_poly.type
_entity_poly.pdbx_seq_one_letter_code
_entity_poly.pdbx_strand_id
1 'polypeptide(L)'
;MPPRLVANTSSQSSPPTVNADATLLEKEVAEWLTEESRKRRRASADKENISLTPKGKDTDIEKKTTYQAYGQHIGRLIDFSQIIDHIIETGIKLALDDDENEDENDEDEDKKTKHIAIRHQCEDWDVLCNKIPGFKESMMMLASKRTLRHDVACHLTNGIEAVCCDDCAALKERLPSFILFDPKETLDPPIAMSGNKGDQGFNHKVTGFLLCPITLPTTTETYNKILDGNIIVTAKQLPRFLYPLDHNHDTQTLLDGVFEGYLMVRAAKFILIGCSCATSAPGASTAWRGNAALANITTVTPQIIAYVAVQLHFALSSQSTWGSKDKGHFNYHKFYWNIISFFDADPDAGKEIIGHYNYQLWGDKAGFSGSASQDANGGDDDDDDSDDRFALLRAAKRTRGPPA
;
A
#
# COMPACT_ATOMS: atom_id res chain seq x y z
N MET A 1 69.44 39.59 -11.21
CA MET A 1 67.96 39.55 -11.27
C MET A 1 67.52 39.41 -12.72
N PRO A 2 66.63 38.49 -13.08
CA PRO A 2 66.36 37.17 -12.51
C PRO A 2 66.55 36.02 -13.54
N PRO A 3 66.56 34.75 -13.09
CA PRO A 3 66.53 33.56 -13.93
C PRO A 3 65.12 33.27 -14.48
N ARG A 4 65.03 32.72 -15.70
CA ARG A 4 63.78 32.19 -16.26
C ARG A 4 63.37 30.91 -15.53
N LEU A 5 62.18 30.95 -14.94
CA LEU A 5 61.46 29.81 -14.38
C LEU A 5 61.26 28.70 -15.44
N VAL A 6 61.59 27.48 -15.04
CA VAL A 6 61.28 26.24 -15.76
C VAL A 6 59.79 25.98 -15.58
N ALA A 7 59.07 25.80 -16.70
CA ALA A 7 57.65 25.46 -16.68
C ALA A 7 57.46 24.01 -16.19
N ASN A 8 56.61 23.86 -15.19
CA ASN A 8 56.16 22.60 -14.62
C ASN A 8 55.22 21.91 -15.62
N THR A 9 55.59 20.73 -16.12
CA THR A 9 54.70 19.89 -16.95
C THR A 9 53.74 19.12 -16.04
N SER A 10 52.51 19.60 -15.91
CA SER A 10 51.41 18.83 -15.32
C SER A 10 50.97 17.73 -16.28
N SER A 11 51.01 16.49 -15.80
CA SER A 11 50.46 15.30 -16.45
C SER A 11 48.94 15.44 -16.58
N GLN A 12 48.43 15.49 -17.81
CA GLN A 12 47.01 15.32 -18.09
C GLN A 12 46.65 13.85 -17.88
N SER A 13 45.93 13.53 -16.81
CA SER A 13 45.20 12.27 -16.66
C SER A 13 43.92 12.34 -17.50
N SER A 14 43.77 11.44 -18.46
CA SER A 14 42.54 11.27 -19.23
C SER A 14 41.35 10.90 -18.31
N PRO A 15 40.12 11.32 -18.63
CA PRO A 15 38.94 10.95 -17.84
C PRO A 15 38.63 9.45 -17.99
N PRO A 16 38.05 8.81 -16.95
CA PRO A 16 37.77 7.38 -16.97
C PRO A 16 36.77 7.07 -18.08
N THR A 17 37.09 6.04 -18.85
CA THR A 17 36.28 5.54 -19.96
C THR A 17 34.94 5.07 -19.42
N VAL A 18 33.84 5.56 -19.99
CA VAL A 18 32.47 5.13 -19.66
C VAL A 18 32.40 3.61 -19.82
N ASN A 19 32.07 2.93 -18.73
CA ASN A 19 32.12 1.47 -18.55
C ASN A 19 31.25 0.75 -19.60
N ALA A 20 31.83 -0.23 -20.29
CA ALA A 20 31.15 -1.04 -21.32
C ALA A 20 29.88 -1.75 -20.80
N ASP A 21 29.79 -1.97 -19.48
CA ASP A 21 28.63 -2.56 -18.81
C ASP A 21 27.40 -1.64 -18.82
N ALA A 22 27.58 -0.32 -18.73
CA ALA A 22 26.47 0.63 -18.82
C ALA A 22 25.87 0.64 -20.24
N THR A 23 26.70 0.48 -21.26
CA THR A 23 26.24 0.41 -22.66
C THR A 23 25.53 -0.91 -22.97
N LEU A 24 25.89 -1.99 -22.28
CA LEU A 24 25.23 -3.30 -22.40
C LEU A 24 23.86 -3.29 -21.74
N LEU A 25 23.74 -2.78 -20.51
CA LEU A 25 22.47 -2.63 -19.79
C LEU A 25 21.52 -1.67 -20.50
N GLU A 26 22.01 -0.56 -21.04
CA GLU A 26 21.20 0.35 -21.86
C GLU A 26 20.66 -0.33 -23.12
N LYS A 27 21.47 -1.17 -23.77
CA LYS A 27 21.02 -1.97 -24.90
C LYS A 27 20.00 -3.02 -24.46
N GLU A 28 20.20 -3.70 -23.35
CA GLU A 28 19.25 -4.69 -22.84
C GLU A 28 17.91 -4.07 -22.46
N VAL A 29 17.92 -2.90 -21.81
CA VAL A 29 16.70 -2.16 -21.47
C VAL A 29 16.02 -1.66 -22.73
N ALA A 30 16.75 -1.10 -23.70
CA ALA A 30 16.20 -0.64 -24.97
C ALA A 30 15.65 -1.79 -25.83
N GLU A 31 16.35 -2.92 -25.91
CA GLU A 31 15.91 -4.13 -26.61
C GLU A 31 14.65 -4.70 -25.94
N TRP A 32 14.63 -4.78 -24.60
CA TRP A 32 13.45 -5.21 -23.85
C TRP A 32 12.24 -4.30 -24.09
N LEU A 33 12.41 -2.97 -24.04
CA LEU A 33 11.33 -2.00 -24.31
C LEU A 33 10.82 -2.10 -25.76
N THR A 34 11.72 -2.34 -26.71
CA THR A 34 11.38 -2.52 -28.13
C THR A 34 10.59 -3.82 -28.34
N GLU A 35 11.00 -4.89 -27.68
CA GLU A 35 10.33 -6.20 -27.75
C GLU A 35 8.93 -6.16 -27.11
N GLU A 36 8.78 -5.47 -25.98
CA GLU A 36 7.49 -5.33 -25.31
C GLU A 36 6.54 -4.42 -26.09
N SER A 37 7.06 -3.37 -26.72
CA SER A 37 6.31 -2.54 -27.68
C SER A 37 5.84 -3.35 -28.91
N ARG A 38 6.66 -4.28 -29.40
CA ARG A 38 6.27 -5.20 -30.48
C ARG A 38 5.20 -6.19 -30.03
N LYS A 39 5.28 -6.73 -28.81
CA LYS A 39 4.24 -7.61 -28.24
C LYS A 39 2.91 -6.88 -28.08
N ARG A 40 2.92 -5.63 -27.60
CA ARG A 40 1.71 -4.79 -27.54
C ARG A 40 1.10 -4.53 -28.92
N ARG A 41 1.93 -4.24 -29.93
CA ARG A 41 1.45 -4.10 -31.32
C ARG A 41 0.86 -5.39 -31.89
N ARG A 42 1.45 -6.55 -31.56
CA ARG A 42 0.93 -7.87 -31.95
C ARG A 42 -0.39 -8.18 -31.24
N ALA A 43 -0.46 -8.00 -29.93
CA ALA A 43 -1.70 -8.20 -29.15
C ALA A 43 -2.83 -7.23 -29.55
N SER A 44 -2.49 -6.02 -30.01
CA SER A 44 -3.46 -5.08 -30.56
C SER A 44 -3.91 -5.44 -31.98
N ALA A 45 -3.05 -6.07 -32.78
CA ALA A 45 -3.39 -6.59 -34.10
C ALA A 45 -4.22 -7.88 -34.02
N ASP A 46 -3.97 -8.73 -33.02
CA ASP A 46 -4.73 -9.96 -32.77
C ASP A 46 -6.14 -9.69 -32.20
N LYS A 47 -6.38 -8.51 -31.61
CA LYS A 47 -7.73 -8.05 -31.22
C LYS A 47 -8.62 -7.71 -32.43
N GLU A 48 -8.05 -7.50 -33.61
CA GLU A 48 -8.81 -7.26 -34.85
C GLU A 48 -9.08 -8.53 -35.66
N ASN A 49 -8.59 -9.72 -35.23
CA ASN A 49 -8.83 -10.95 -35.96
C ASN A 49 -9.20 -12.11 -35.02
N ILE A 50 -10.49 -12.19 -34.67
CA ILE A 50 -11.06 -13.33 -33.96
C ILE A 50 -11.14 -14.51 -34.94
N SER A 51 -10.22 -15.46 -34.81
CA SER A 51 -10.40 -16.83 -35.29
C SER A 51 -9.57 -17.83 -34.46
N LEU A 52 -10.17 -19.00 -34.26
CA LEU A 52 -9.80 -20.03 -33.29
C LEU A 52 -8.56 -20.86 -33.70
N THR A 53 -7.92 -21.44 -32.67
CA THR A 53 -7.01 -22.62 -32.62
C THR A 53 -5.49 -22.39 -32.69
N PRO A 54 -4.65 -23.36 -32.24
CA PRO A 54 -4.63 -24.03 -30.93
C PRO A 54 -3.25 -23.95 -30.21
N LYS A 55 -3.24 -24.29 -28.92
CA LYS A 55 -2.09 -24.37 -27.99
C LYS A 55 -0.79 -24.93 -28.63
N GLY A 56 0.23 -24.08 -28.74
CA GLY A 56 1.63 -24.46 -28.88
C GLY A 56 2.35 -24.39 -27.53
N LYS A 57 3.11 -25.43 -27.22
CA LYS A 57 4.05 -25.47 -26.08
C LYS A 57 5.29 -24.66 -26.46
N ASP A 58 5.49 -23.50 -25.86
CA ASP A 58 6.79 -22.83 -25.86
C ASP A 58 7.53 -23.13 -24.55
N THR A 59 8.68 -23.75 -24.73
CA THR A 59 9.67 -24.18 -23.77
C THR A 59 10.51 -23.00 -23.27
N ASP A 60 10.73 -22.92 -21.96
CA ASP A 60 11.88 -22.33 -21.25
C ASP A 60 12.65 -21.19 -21.93
N ILE A 61 11.98 -20.07 -22.18
CA ILE A 61 12.64 -18.77 -22.17
C ILE A 61 12.59 -18.32 -20.71
N GLU A 62 13.75 -18.20 -20.05
CA GLU A 62 13.89 -17.61 -18.71
C GLU A 62 12.95 -16.41 -18.58
N LYS A 63 11.94 -16.53 -17.72
CA LYS A 63 10.93 -15.49 -17.52
C LYS A 63 11.60 -14.29 -16.87
N LYS A 64 12.14 -13.37 -17.67
CA LYS A 64 12.59 -12.05 -17.20
C LYS A 64 11.34 -11.35 -16.63
N THR A 65 11.21 -11.33 -15.30
CA THR A 65 10.09 -10.70 -14.59
C THR A 65 9.99 -9.24 -15.04
N THR A 66 8.82 -8.83 -15.52
CA THR A 66 8.61 -7.48 -16.06
C THR A 66 8.38 -6.48 -14.92
N TYR A 67 8.64 -5.18 -15.14
CA TYR A 67 8.25 -4.11 -14.21
C TYR A 67 6.77 -4.16 -13.82
N GLN A 68 5.91 -4.64 -14.73
CA GLN A 68 4.50 -4.86 -14.42
C GLN A 68 4.29 -5.97 -13.39
N ALA A 69 5.01 -7.09 -13.48
CA ALA A 69 4.94 -8.14 -12.47
C ALA A 69 5.47 -7.64 -11.11
N TYR A 70 6.54 -6.84 -11.08
CA TYR A 70 6.99 -6.19 -9.85
C TYR A 70 5.92 -5.27 -9.26
N GLY A 71 5.24 -4.47 -10.09
CA GLY A 71 4.11 -3.65 -9.66
C GLY A 71 3.00 -4.46 -8.99
N GLN A 72 2.68 -5.65 -9.51
CA GLN A 72 1.68 -6.55 -8.91
C GLN A 72 2.09 -7.07 -7.52
N HIS A 73 3.39 -7.26 -7.29
CA HIS A 73 3.91 -7.69 -5.99
C HIS A 73 3.96 -6.55 -4.98
N ILE A 74 4.25 -5.33 -5.44
CA ILE A 74 4.46 -4.16 -4.58
C ILE A 74 3.17 -3.38 -4.31
N GLY A 75 2.13 -3.53 -5.12
CA GLY A 75 0.90 -2.73 -4.97
C GLY A 75 0.16 -2.84 -3.63
N ARG A 76 0.50 -3.82 -2.79
CA ARG A 76 -0.01 -3.96 -1.41
C ARG A 76 0.90 -3.33 -0.34
N LEU A 77 2.08 -2.87 -0.73
CA LEU A 77 3.17 -2.42 0.15
C LEU A 77 3.39 -0.90 0.12
N ILE A 78 2.88 -0.22 -0.91
CA ILE A 78 3.04 1.21 -1.11
C ILE A 78 1.67 1.89 -1.20
N ASP A 79 1.64 3.23 -1.14
CA ASP A 79 0.40 3.97 -1.40
C ASP A 79 -0.04 3.78 -2.86
N PHE A 80 -1.20 3.13 -3.04
CA PHE A 80 -1.80 2.87 -4.36
C PHE A 80 -2.16 4.14 -5.15
N SER A 81 -2.13 5.31 -4.50
CA SER A 81 -2.46 6.60 -5.12
C SER A 81 -1.26 7.52 -5.36
N GLN A 82 -0.05 7.12 -4.96
CA GLN A 82 1.16 7.83 -5.33
C GLN A 82 1.47 7.66 -6.82
N ILE A 83 2.05 8.72 -7.40
CA ILE A 83 2.49 8.72 -8.79
C ILE A 83 3.91 8.15 -8.83
N ILE A 84 4.09 6.98 -9.43
CA ILE A 84 5.39 6.30 -9.49
C ILE A 84 6.48 7.17 -10.14
N ASP A 85 6.13 8.01 -11.13
CA ASP A 85 7.06 8.98 -11.68
C ASP A 85 7.64 9.92 -10.62
N HIS A 86 6.82 10.39 -9.68
CA HIS A 86 7.29 11.28 -8.60
C HIS A 86 8.17 10.54 -7.60
N ILE A 87 7.84 9.30 -7.26
CA ILE A 87 8.69 8.45 -6.41
C ILE A 87 10.07 8.26 -7.05
N ILE A 88 10.12 7.92 -8.34
CA ILE A 88 11.39 7.73 -9.06
C ILE A 88 12.17 9.05 -9.16
N GLU A 89 11.51 10.16 -9.47
CA GLU A 89 12.16 11.48 -9.55
C GLU A 89 12.73 11.91 -8.20
N THR A 90 12.00 11.73 -7.10
CA THR A 90 12.45 12.05 -5.74
C THR A 90 13.63 11.16 -5.33
N GLY A 91 13.54 9.84 -5.55
CA GLY A 91 14.62 8.91 -5.24
C GLY A 91 15.91 9.16 -6.03
N ILE A 92 15.79 9.55 -7.30
CA ILE A 92 16.96 9.94 -8.12
C ILE A 92 17.59 11.22 -7.59
N LYS A 93 16.81 12.24 -7.22
CA LYS A 93 17.36 13.49 -6.66
C LYS A 93 18.13 13.21 -5.38
N LEU A 94 17.54 12.47 -4.45
CA LEU A 94 18.20 12.08 -3.19
C LEU A 94 19.50 11.31 -3.40
N ALA A 95 19.59 10.50 -4.46
CA ALA A 95 20.80 9.75 -4.76
C ALA A 95 21.86 10.56 -5.52
N LEU A 96 21.51 11.73 -6.07
CA LEU A 96 22.43 12.64 -6.76
C LEU A 96 22.87 13.81 -5.86
N ASP A 97 22.02 14.21 -4.92
CA ASP A 97 22.26 15.29 -3.98
C ASP A 97 22.75 14.67 -2.65
N ASP A 98 24.08 14.59 -2.45
CA ASP A 98 24.71 14.06 -1.22
C ASP A 98 24.64 15.04 -0.02
N ASP A 99 24.12 16.25 -0.19
CA ASP A 99 24.00 17.25 0.87
C ASP A 99 23.12 18.41 0.38
N GLU A 100 21.93 18.59 0.95
CA GLU A 100 21.31 19.91 1.12
C GLU A 100 20.32 19.83 2.29
N ASN A 101 20.87 20.08 3.48
CA ASN A 101 20.13 20.53 4.65
C ASN A 101 19.30 21.76 4.24
N GLU A 102 17.98 21.60 4.07
CA GLU A 102 17.08 22.75 4.11
C GLU A 102 16.79 23.03 5.58
N ASP A 103 17.43 24.09 6.08
CA ASP A 103 17.31 24.65 7.43
C ASP A 103 15.90 24.50 8.01
N GLU A 104 15.83 23.76 9.12
CA GLU A 104 14.71 23.72 10.04
C GLU A 104 14.52 25.12 10.64
N ASN A 105 13.50 25.86 10.19
CA ASN A 105 12.72 26.81 10.99
C ASN A 105 11.45 27.29 10.21
N ASP A 106 10.30 27.07 10.84
CA ASP A 106 9.06 27.87 10.82
C ASP A 106 7.92 27.71 9.74
N GLU A 107 6.76 27.27 10.29
CA GLU A 107 5.41 27.89 10.29
C GLU A 107 4.41 27.85 9.09
N ASP A 108 4.71 27.22 7.94
CA ASP A 108 3.72 27.15 6.83
C ASP A 108 3.13 25.73 6.58
N GLU A 109 1.79 25.59 6.62
CA GLU A 109 1.07 24.32 6.40
C GLU A 109 1.33 23.73 5.00
N ASP A 110 1.52 24.57 3.98
CA ASP A 110 1.78 24.12 2.62
C ASP A 110 3.17 23.47 2.49
N LYS A 111 4.18 24.02 3.18
CA LYS A 111 5.54 23.45 3.23
C LYS A 111 5.55 22.12 3.99
N LYS A 112 4.82 22.06 5.10
CA LYS A 112 4.65 20.85 5.91
C LYS A 112 4.01 19.71 5.12
N THR A 113 2.95 20.01 4.37
CA THR A 113 2.29 19.03 3.49
C THR A 113 3.24 18.51 2.41
N LYS A 114 4.06 19.39 1.83
CA LYS A 114 5.06 19.01 0.83
C LYS A 114 6.16 18.13 1.44
N HIS A 115 6.64 18.45 2.63
CA HIS A 115 7.65 17.67 3.34
C HIS A 115 7.16 16.25 3.65
N ILE A 116 5.93 16.12 4.15
CA ILE A 116 5.27 14.82 4.38
C ILE A 116 5.18 14.02 3.08
N ALA A 117 4.75 14.66 1.98
CA ALA A 117 4.67 13.99 0.68
C ALA A 117 6.04 13.51 0.16
N ILE A 118 7.11 14.28 0.39
CA ILE A 118 8.48 13.88 0.03
C ILE A 118 8.93 12.69 0.87
N ARG A 119 8.75 12.73 2.20
CA ARG A 119 9.08 11.60 3.09
C ARG A 119 8.44 10.30 2.62
N HIS A 120 7.15 10.34 2.30
CA HIS A 120 6.42 9.18 1.79
C HIS A 120 6.95 8.68 0.44
N GLN A 121 7.37 9.58 -0.45
CA GLN A 121 8.01 9.20 -1.70
C GLN A 121 9.38 8.55 -1.47
N CYS A 122 10.14 8.98 -0.45
CA CYS A 122 11.39 8.33 -0.06
C CYS A 122 11.14 6.89 0.43
N GLU A 123 10.16 6.71 1.31
CA GLU A 123 9.78 5.39 1.84
C GLU A 123 9.35 4.44 0.71
N ASP A 124 8.49 4.91 -0.21
CA ASP A 124 8.06 4.11 -1.35
C ASP A 124 9.22 3.83 -2.33
N TRP A 125 10.17 4.76 -2.48
CA TRP A 125 11.38 4.54 -3.26
C TRP A 125 12.25 3.42 -2.68
N ASP A 126 12.42 3.39 -1.35
CA ASP A 126 13.15 2.33 -0.67
C ASP A 126 12.45 0.97 -0.85
N VAL A 127 11.12 0.93 -0.81
CA VAL A 127 10.35 -0.29 -1.11
C VAL A 127 10.62 -0.75 -2.54
N LEU A 128 10.61 0.14 -3.54
CA LEU A 128 10.92 -0.21 -4.92
C LEU A 128 12.36 -0.74 -5.05
N CYS A 129 13.34 -0.09 -4.44
CA CYS A 129 14.75 -0.50 -4.46
C CYS A 129 14.95 -1.87 -3.81
N ASN A 130 14.29 -2.12 -2.68
CA ASN A 130 14.41 -3.38 -1.95
C ASN A 130 13.70 -4.55 -2.66
N LYS A 131 12.60 -4.28 -3.36
CA LYS A 131 11.77 -5.34 -3.97
C LYS A 131 12.12 -5.62 -5.43
N ILE A 132 12.76 -4.68 -6.13
CA ILE A 132 13.11 -4.81 -7.53
C ILE A 132 14.64 -4.90 -7.64
N PRO A 133 15.20 -6.07 -7.98
CA PRO A 133 16.64 -6.25 -8.11
C PRO A 133 17.27 -5.25 -9.10
N GLY A 134 18.31 -4.54 -8.66
CA GLY A 134 19.05 -3.59 -9.48
C GLY A 134 18.29 -2.31 -9.84
N PHE A 135 17.18 -2.01 -9.15
CA PHE A 135 16.31 -0.89 -9.50
C PHE A 135 16.99 0.47 -9.32
N LYS A 136 17.67 0.67 -8.18
CA LYS A 136 18.39 1.91 -7.88
C LYS A 136 19.42 2.21 -8.97
N GLU A 137 20.27 1.25 -9.30
CA GLU A 137 21.31 1.36 -10.32
C GLU A 137 20.69 1.61 -11.70
N SER A 138 19.63 0.89 -12.04
CA SER A 138 18.91 1.06 -13.30
C SER A 138 18.34 2.47 -13.43
N MET A 139 17.65 2.96 -12.40
CA MET A 139 17.06 4.30 -12.42
C MET A 139 18.10 5.41 -12.42
N MET A 140 19.23 5.21 -11.73
CA MET A 140 20.38 6.12 -11.75
C MET A 140 21.02 6.21 -13.14
N MET A 141 21.25 5.09 -13.82
CA MET A 141 21.72 5.09 -15.22
C MET A 141 20.74 5.79 -16.16
N LEU A 142 19.44 5.73 -15.84
CA LEU A 142 18.38 6.40 -16.59
C LEU A 142 18.09 7.82 -16.10
N ALA A 143 18.90 8.43 -15.21
CA ALA A 143 18.61 9.73 -14.59
C ALA A 143 18.43 10.89 -15.59
N SER A 144 19.12 10.85 -16.73
CA SER A 144 18.93 11.83 -17.83
C SER A 144 17.85 11.44 -18.84
N LYS A 145 17.36 10.19 -18.81
CA LYS A 145 16.47 9.60 -19.82
C LYS A 145 15.02 9.56 -19.35
N ARG A 146 14.37 10.74 -19.26
CA ARG A 146 13.02 10.90 -18.70
C ARG A 146 11.97 9.96 -19.31
N THR A 147 11.95 9.81 -20.64
CA THR A 147 10.98 8.94 -21.34
C THR A 147 11.11 7.47 -20.92
N LEU A 148 12.33 6.96 -20.76
CA LEU A 148 12.54 5.56 -20.35
C LEU A 148 12.13 5.34 -18.89
N ARG A 149 12.38 6.32 -18.00
CA ARG A 149 11.89 6.25 -16.62
C ARG A 149 10.37 6.29 -16.55
N HIS A 150 9.74 7.14 -17.37
CA HIS A 150 8.29 7.21 -17.48
C HIS A 150 7.70 5.88 -17.96
N ASP A 151 8.32 5.22 -18.94
CA ASP A 151 7.87 3.89 -19.38
C ASP A 151 7.93 2.87 -18.22
N VAL A 152 9.02 2.86 -17.45
CA VAL A 152 9.16 2.00 -16.25
C VAL A 152 8.06 2.33 -15.22
N ALA A 153 7.84 3.60 -14.93
CA ALA A 153 6.79 4.07 -14.03
C ALA A 153 5.41 3.59 -14.50
N CYS A 154 5.05 3.76 -15.78
CA CYS A 154 3.80 3.27 -16.35
C CYS A 154 3.65 1.75 -16.21
N HIS A 155 4.72 0.98 -16.42
CA HIS A 155 4.65 -0.47 -16.25
C HIS A 155 4.40 -0.87 -14.79
N LEU A 156 5.08 -0.22 -13.83
CA LEU A 156 4.84 -0.43 -12.40
C LEU A 156 3.40 -0.05 -12.01
N THR A 157 2.95 1.15 -12.40
CA THR A 157 1.59 1.64 -12.16
C THR A 157 0.54 0.66 -12.68
N ASN A 158 0.69 0.17 -13.92
CA ASN A 158 -0.24 -0.82 -14.48
C ASN A 158 -0.29 -2.12 -13.65
N GLY A 159 0.84 -2.55 -13.09
CA GLY A 159 0.90 -3.72 -12.22
C GLY A 159 0.19 -3.49 -10.88
N ILE A 160 0.42 -2.33 -10.28
CA ILE A 160 -0.21 -1.90 -9.02
C ILE A 160 -1.72 -1.76 -9.19
N GLU A 161 -2.17 -1.04 -10.22
CA GLU A 161 -3.60 -0.86 -10.50
C GLU A 161 -4.30 -2.19 -10.75
N ALA A 162 -3.67 -3.09 -11.52
CA ALA A 162 -4.23 -4.41 -11.79
C ALA A 162 -4.44 -5.20 -10.48
N VAL A 163 -3.45 -5.23 -9.60
CA VAL A 163 -3.57 -6.00 -8.35
C VAL A 163 -4.56 -5.37 -7.37
N CYS A 164 -4.62 -4.04 -7.31
CA CYS A 164 -5.62 -3.31 -6.53
C CYS A 164 -7.04 -3.59 -7.04
N CYS A 165 -7.23 -3.66 -8.36
CA CYS A 165 -8.50 -4.01 -8.99
C CYS A 165 -8.91 -5.46 -8.69
N ASP A 166 -7.96 -6.40 -8.81
CA ASP A 166 -8.21 -7.82 -8.57
C ASP A 166 -8.58 -8.09 -7.10
N ASP A 167 -7.83 -7.54 -6.15
CA ASP A 167 -8.13 -7.66 -4.71
C ASP A 167 -9.50 -7.05 -4.39
N CYS A 168 -9.78 -5.86 -4.92
CA CYS A 168 -11.04 -5.17 -4.76
C CYS A 168 -12.22 -6.00 -5.30
N ALA A 169 -12.11 -6.53 -6.51
CA ALA A 169 -13.15 -7.33 -7.15
C ALA A 169 -13.41 -8.62 -6.37
N ALA A 170 -12.34 -9.35 -6.03
CA ALA A 170 -12.43 -10.58 -5.28
C ALA A 170 -13.01 -10.36 -3.88
N LEU A 171 -12.57 -9.30 -3.19
CA LEU A 171 -13.07 -8.98 -1.84
C LEU A 171 -14.55 -8.62 -1.90
N LYS A 172 -14.97 -7.75 -2.83
CA LYS A 172 -16.39 -7.41 -3.03
C LYS A 172 -17.27 -8.64 -3.24
N GLU A 173 -16.82 -9.57 -4.08
CA GLU A 173 -17.60 -10.75 -4.43
C GLU A 173 -17.76 -11.70 -3.23
N ARG A 174 -16.70 -11.86 -2.45
CA ARG A 174 -16.62 -12.88 -1.41
C ARG A 174 -16.96 -12.37 -0.01
N LEU A 175 -16.92 -11.06 0.22
CA LEU A 175 -17.19 -10.45 1.52
C LEU A 175 -18.51 -10.94 2.16
N PRO A 176 -19.64 -11.08 1.45
CA PRO A 176 -20.88 -11.61 2.04
C PRO A 176 -20.73 -12.98 2.72
N SER A 177 -19.76 -13.82 2.30
CA SER A 177 -19.53 -15.14 2.89
C SER A 177 -18.80 -15.14 4.24
N PHE A 178 -18.20 -14.01 4.63
CA PHE A 178 -17.44 -13.90 5.89
C PHE A 178 -17.65 -12.57 6.62
N ILE A 179 -18.65 -11.79 6.23
CA ILE A 179 -18.94 -10.48 6.84
C ILE A 179 -19.52 -10.59 8.25
N LEU A 180 -20.30 -11.64 8.55
CA LEU A 180 -20.89 -11.84 9.87
C LEU A 180 -19.89 -12.44 10.84
N PHE A 181 -19.96 -12.07 12.12
CA PHE A 181 -19.05 -12.57 13.13
C PHE A 181 -19.11 -14.09 13.26
N ASP A 182 -20.29 -14.66 13.42
CA ASP A 182 -20.48 -16.11 13.32
C ASP A 182 -20.64 -16.49 11.84
N PRO A 183 -19.69 -17.23 11.24
CA PRO A 183 -19.80 -17.67 9.84
C PRO A 183 -20.97 -18.64 9.58
N LYS A 184 -21.64 -19.13 10.63
CA LYS A 184 -22.84 -19.99 10.51
C LYS A 184 -24.13 -19.20 10.34
N GLU A 185 -24.11 -17.90 10.65
CA GLU A 185 -25.27 -17.03 10.45
C GLU A 185 -25.43 -16.63 8.98
N THR A 186 -26.67 -16.29 8.61
CA THR A 186 -27.02 -15.84 7.26
C THR A 186 -27.38 -14.36 7.29
N LEU A 187 -26.89 -13.62 6.30
CA LEU A 187 -27.26 -12.22 6.09
C LEU A 187 -28.76 -12.09 5.78
N ASP A 188 -29.39 -11.10 6.40
CA ASP A 188 -30.79 -10.75 6.20
C ASP A 188 -30.96 -9.22 6.06
N PRO A 189 -31.41 -8.69 4.91
CA PRO A 189 -31.61 -9.42 3.67
C PRO A 189 -30.27 -9.96 3.10
N PRO A 190 -30.28 -11.01 2.27
CA PRO A 190 -29.05 -11.49 1.64
C PRO A 190 -28.43 -10.43 0.73
N ILE A 191 -27.09 -10.31 0.76
CA ILE A 191 -26.32 -9.52 -0.20
C ILE A 191 -25.85 -10.46 -1.31
N ALA A 192 -26.17 -10.15 -2.56
CA ALA A 192 -25.71 -10.92 -3.70
C ALA A 192 -24.18 -10.85 -3.83
N MET A 193 -23.54 -11.99 -4.07
CA MET A 193 -22.09 -12.06 -4.30
C MET A 193 -21.66 -11.36 -5.60
N SER A 194 -22.55 -11.27 -6.58
CA SER A 194 -22.28 -10.60 -7.86
C SER A 194 -23.41 -9.64 -8.21
N GLY A 195 -23.07 -8.49 -8.79
CA GLY A 195 -24.04 -7.54 -9.31
C GLY A 195 -23.81 -6.11 -8.82
N ASN A 196 -24.87 -5.30 -8.89
CA ASN A 196 -24.82 -3.90 -8.46
C ASN A 196 -24.71 -3.81 -6.93
N LYS A 197 -23.91 -2.85 -6.44
CA LYS A 197 -23.69 -2.59 -5.01
C LYS A 197 -24.77 -1.68 -4.38
N GLY A 198 -25.87 -1.42 -5.10
CA GLY A 198 -26.96 -0.56 -4.64
C GLY A 198 -27.53 -0.99 -3.28
N ASP A 199 -27.59 -2.29 -3.03
CA ASP A 199 -28.15 -2.86 -1.80
C ASP A 199 -27.14 -3.00 -0.65
N GLN A 200 -25.94 -2.42 -0.79
CA GLN A 200 -24.88 -2.42 0.23
C GLN A 200 -24.69 -1.01 0.81
N GLY A 201 -23.63 -0.80 1.60
CA GLY A 201 -23.39 0.48 2.26
C GLY A 201 -24.45 0.80 3.31
N PHE A 202 -24.87 2.05 3.39
CA PHE A 202 -25.91 2.51 4.33
C PHE A 202 -27.34 2.08 3.94
N ASN A 203 -27.53 1.41 2.79
CA ASN A 203 -28.81 0.82 2.39
C ASN A 203 -29.08 -0.54 3.06
N HIS A 204 -28.10 -1.13 3.76
CA HIS A 204 -28.22 -2.43 4.41
C HIS A 204 -27.72 -2.40 5.86
N LYS A 205 -28.45 -3.09 6.76
CA LYS A 205 -28.24 -2.99 8.22
C LYS A 205 -26.83 -3.34 8.68
N VAL A 206 -26.25 -4.43 8.15
CA VAL A 206 -24.91 -4.92 8.53
C VAL A 206 -23.79 -4.06 7.95
N THR A 207 -23.76 -3.83 6.63
CA THR A 207 -22.76 -2.98 5.99
C THR A 207 -22.83 -1.53 6.47
N GLY A 208 -24.04 -1.01 6.70
CA GLY A 208 -24.28 0.31 7.27
C GLY A 208 -23.75 0.42 8.69
N PHE A 209 -23.98 -0.59 9.54
CA PHE A 209 -23.37 -0.67 10.87
C PHE A 209 -21.85 -0.67 10.81
N LEU A 210 -21.26 -1.50 9.96
CA LEU A 210 -19.81 -1.63 9.84
C LEU A 210 -19.13 -0.36 9.32
N LEU A 211 -19.76 0.35 8.37
CA LEU A 211 -19.26 1.60 7.81
C LEU A 211 -19.54 2.82 8.69
N CYS A 212 -20.56 2.75 9.55
CA CYS A 212 -20.94 3.90 10.38
C CYS A 212 -19.74 4.31 11.23
N PRO A 213 -19.39 5.62 11.24
CA PRO A 213 -18.43 6.14 12.20
C PRO A 213 -18.76 5.70 13.62
N ILE A 214 -17.73 5.30 14.36
CA ILE A 214 -17.90 4.88 15.75
C ILE A 214 -18.46 6.00 16.64
N THR A 215 -18.21 7.25 16.27
CA THR A 215 -18.72 8.46 16.96
C THR A 215 -20.18 8.77 16.66
N LEU A 216 -20.83 8.05 15.73
CA LEU A 216 -22.23 8.28 15.34
C LEU A 216 -23.13 7.12 15.82
N PRO A 217 -24.40 7.41 16.18
CA PRO A 217 -25.38 6.38 16.49
C PRO A 217 -25.70 5.50 15.28
N THR A 218 -25.80 4.18 15.49
CA THR A 218 -26.15 3.19 14.46
C THR A 218 -27.66 3.00 14.37
N THR A 219 -28.37 4.05 13.95
CA THR A 219 -29.82 4.04 13.81
C THR A 219 -30.22 4.22 12.35
N THR A 220 -31.41 3.72 11.99
CA THR A 220 -31.99 3.93 10.65
C THR A 220 -32.08 5.42 10.31
N GLU A 221 -32.37 6.28 11.29
CA GLU A 221 -32.41 7.73 11.09
C GLU A 221 -31.02 8.30 10.74
N THR A 222 -29.97 7.88 11.43
CA THR A 222 -28.59 8.29 11.08
C THR A 222 -28.24 7.83 9.67
N TYR A 223 -28.58 6.60 9.30
CA TYR A 223 -28.27 6.07 7.97
C TYR A 223 -29.01 6.85 6.87
N ASN A 224 -30.29 7.15 7.06
CA ASN A 224 -31.07 7.96 6.12
C ASN A 224 -30.48 9.37 5.99
N LYS A 225 -30.07 10.00 7.10
CA LYS A 225 -29.39 11.31 7.05
C LYS A 225 -28.07 11.25 6.29
N ILE A 226 -27.33 10.14 6.36
CA ILE A 226 -26.11 9.95 5.56
C ILE A 226 -26.46 9.80 4.08
N LEU A 227 -27.44 8.96 3.74
CA LEU A 227 -27.90 8.73 2.37
C LEU A 227 -28.44 10.01 1.70
N ASP A 228 -29.15 10.84 2.46
CA ASP A 228 -29.69 12.13 2.01
C ASP A 228 -28.60 13.21 1.86
N GLY A 229 -27.39 12.95 2.34
CA GLY A 229 -26.28 13.92 2.36
C GLY A 229 -26.36 14.95 3.49
N ASN A 230 -27.25 14.77 4.46
CA ASN A 230 -27.38 15.62 5.65
C ASN A 230 -26.27 15.37 6.67
N ILE A 231 -25.70 14.16 6.69
CA ILE A 231 -24.49 13.82 7.44
C ILE A 231 -23.42 13.38 6.44
N ILE A 232 -22.29 14.09 6.45
CA ILE A 232 -21.14 13.76 5.61
C ILE A 232 -20.19 12.88 6.42
N VAL A 233 -20.05 11.62 6.03
CA VAL A 233 -19.03 10.71 6.59
C VAL A 233 -17.70 10.99 5.90
N THR A 234 -16.71 11.42 6.68
CA THR A 234 -15.39 11.82 6.17
C THR A 234 -14.32 10.78 6.48
N ALA A 235 -13.21 10.82 5.74
CA ALA A 235 -12.03 9.98 5.98
C ALA A 235 -11.39 10.16 7.37
N LYS A 236 -11.75 11.22 8.10
CA LYS A 236 -11.29 11.50 9.46
C LYS A 236 -12.07 10.72 10.52
N GLN A 237 -13.22 10.16 10.16
CA GLN A 237 -14.10 9.43 11.06
C GLN A 237 -13.85 7.94 10.91
N LEU A 238 -13.46 7.29 12.00
CA LEU A 238 -13.08 5.89 12.01
C LEU A 238 -14.34 5.00 11.93
N PRO A 239 -14.47 4.15 10.91
CA PRO A 239 -15.57 3.20 10.78
C PRO A 239 -15.52 2.11 11.87
N ARG A 240 -16.68 1.55 12.21
CA ARG A 240 -16.80 0.49 13.23
C ARG A 240 -16.09 -0.81 12.87
N PHE A 241 -15.95 -1.16 11.58
CA PHE A 241 -15.24 -2.38 11.19
C PHE A 241 -13.76 -2.41 11.61
N LEU A 242 -13.18 -1.25 11.96
CA LEU A 242 -11.82 -1.16 12.49
C LEU A 242 -11.71 -1.70 13.92
N TYR A 243 -12.82 -1.89 14.65
CA TYR A 243 -12.81 -2.19 16.07
C TYR A 243 -13.37 -3.58 16.38
N PRO A 244 -12.98 -4.18 17.53
CA PRO A 244 -13.69 -5.31 18.13
C PRO A 244 -15.19 -5.03 18.25
N LEU A 245 -16.02 -6.07 18.12
CA LEU A 245 -17.47 -5.92 18.15
C LEU A 245 -18.01 -5.45 19.50
N ASP A 246 -17.33 -5.82 20.57
CA ASP A 246 -17.63 -5.50 21.96
C ASP A 246 -16.97 -4.21 22.44
N HIS A 247 -16.33 -3.46 21.54
CA HIS A 247 -15.68 -2.20 21.88
C HIS A 247 -16.67 -1.21 22.50
N ASN A 248 -16.28 -0.63 23.64
CA ASN A 248 -17.07 0.38 24.33
C ASN A 248 -17.06 1.68 23.52
N HIS A 249 -18.19 2.04 22.91
CA HIS A 249 -18.31 3.21 22.02
C HIS A 249 -18.23 4.57 22.74
N ASP A 250 -17.46 4.66 23.82
CA ASP A 250 -17.15 5.90 24.52
C ASP A 250 -16.08 6.68 23.73
N THR A 251 -16.24 8.00 23.70
CA THR A 251 -15.33 8.89 22.96
C THR A 251 -13.94 8.98 23.62
N GLN A 252 -13.82 8.56 24.88
CA GLN A 252 -12.57 8.59 25.64
C GLN A 252 -11.65 7.40 25.35
N THR A 253 -12.22 6.28 24.88
CA THR A 253 -11.50 5.04 24.56
C THR A 253 -11.44 4.81 23.05
N LEU A 254 -11.61 5.87 22.26
CA LEU A 254 -11.74 5.78 20.79
C LEU A 254 -10.59 5.06 20.09
N LEU A 255 -9.37 5.06 20.65
CA LEU A 255 -8.22 4.38 20.05
C LEU A 255 -8.02 2.96 20.58
N ASP A 256 -8.75 2.55 21.61
CA ASP A 256 -8.57 1.25 22.24
C ASP A 256 -9.03 0.14 21.28
N GLY A 257 -8.15 -0.80 20.95
CA GLY A 257 -8.44 -1.87 20.00
C GLY A 257 -8.70 -1.41 18.56
N VAL A 258 -8.32 -0.18 18.19
CA VAL A 258 -8.41 0.28 16.80
C VAL A 258 -7.54 -0.62 15.90
N PHE A 259 -8.05 -0.95 14.72
CA PHE A 259 -7.50 -1.91 13.76
C PHE A 259 -7.58 -3.40 14.17
N GLU A 260 -8.13 -3.74 15.33
CA GLU A 260 -8.31 -5.13 15.78
C GLU A 260 -9.68 -5.73 15.43
N GLY A 261 -10.47 -5.02 14.62
CA GLY A 261 -11.77 -5.53 14.18
C GLY A 261 -11.67 -6.87 13.46
N TYR A 262 -12.54 -7.82 13.82
CA TYR A 262 -12.52 -9.17 13.26
C TYR A 262 -12.56 -9.17 11.72
N LEU A 263 -13.29 -8.22 11.12
CA LEU A 263 -13.43 -8.14 9.68
C LEU A 263 -12.16 -7.62 9.00
N MET A 264 -11.38 -6.76 9.67
CA MET A 264 -10.05 -6.36 9.20
C MET A 264 -9.11 -7.56 9.10
N VAL A 265 -9.08 -8.40 10.14
CA VAL A 265 -8.26 -9.62 10.16
C VAL A 265 -8.68 -10.60 9.05
N ARG A 266 -10.00 -10.77 8.84
CA ARG A 266 -10.53 -11.62 7.76
C ARG A 266 -10.16 -11.10 6.38
N ALA A 267 -10.25 -9.79 6.16
CA ALA A 267 -9.86 -9.14 4.92
C ALA A 267 -8.35 -9.26 4.67
N ALA A 268 -7.51 -9.08 5.71
CA ALA A 268 -6.07 -9.30 5.61
C ALA A 268 -5.73 -10.75 5.23
N LYS A 269 -6.34 -11.75 5.90
CA LYS A 269 -6.19 -13.17 5.53
C LYS A 269 -6.64 -13.45 4.10
N PHE A 270 -7.77 -12.88 3.69
CA PHE A 270 -8.31 -13.01 2.34
C PHE A 270 -7.32 -12.48 1.29
N ILE A 271 -6.80 -11.26 1.49
CA ILE A 271 -5.91 -10.56 0.56
C ILE A 271 -4.50 -11.18 0.55
N LEU A 272 -3.96 -11.55 1.71
CA LEU A 272 -2.54 -11.94 1.83
C LEU A 272 -2.30 -13.44 1.78
N ILE A 273 -3.23 -14.25 2.29
CA ILE A 273 -3.06 -15.72 2.37
C ILE A 273 -3.92 -16.39 1.30
N GLY A 274 -5.20 -16.04 1.25
CA GLY A 274 -6.13 -16.50 0.22
C GLY A 274 -7.57 -16.56 0.71
N CYS A 275 -8.49 -16.60 -0.26
CA CYS A 275 -9.94 -16.53 -0.06
C CYS A 275 -10.47 -17.52 0.99
N SER A 276 -10.04 -18.78 0.94
CA SER A 276 -10.48 -19.82 1.89
C SER A 276 -9.95 -19.64 3.31
N CYS A 277 -8.95 -18.79 3.51
CA CYS A 277 -8.31 -18.58 4.81
C CYS A 277 -8.97 -17.47 5.62
N ALA A 278 -9.92 -16.70 5.05
CA ALA A 278 -10.54 -15.55 5.69
C ALA A 278 -11.04 -15.87 7.12
N THR A 279 -11.76 -16.99 7.30
CA THR A 279 -12.32 -17.42 8.59
C THR A 279 -11.48 -18.47 9.32
N SER A 280 -10.29 -18.79 8.82
CA SER A 280 -9.43 -19.83 9.40
C SER A 280 -8.76 -19.36 10.70
N ALA A 281 -8.37 -20.33 11.54
CA ALA A 281 -7.63 -20.08 12.77
C ALA A 281 -6.28 -19.35 12.49
N PRO A 282 -5.69 -18.68 13.49
CA PRO A 282 -4.38 -18.05 13.35
C PRO A 282 -3.33 -19.02 12.78
N GLY A 283 -2.53 -18.55 11.83
CA GLY A 283 -1.46 -19.33 11.17
C GLY A 283 -1.94 -20.47 10.27
N ALA A 284 -3.24 -20.74 10.19
CA ALA A 284 -3.76 -21.75 9.29
C ALA A 284 -3.77 -21.22 7.85
N SER A 285 -3.06 -21.91 6.96
CA SER A 285 -3.08 -21.67 5.52
C SER A 285 -3.45 -22.93 4.78
N THR A 286 -4.47 -22.84 3.93
CA THR A 286 -4.77 -23.87 2.92
C THR A 286 -4.15 -23.55 1.56
N ALA A 287 -3.52 -22.37 1.42
CA ALA A 287 -2.94 -21.92 0.17
C ALA A 287 -1.50 -22.41 0.05
N TRP A 288 -1.15 -23.03 -1.08
CA TRP A 288 0.22 -23.49 -1.37
C TRP A 288 1.19 -22.30 -1.38
N ARG A 289 0.84 -21.19 -2.03
CA ARG A 289 1.56 -19.90 -1.98
C ARG A 289 0.55 -18.76 -1.96
N GLY A 290 0.31 -18.20 -0.78
CA GLY A 290 -0.52 -16.99 -0.65
C GLY A 290 0.16 -15.76 -1.28
N ASN A 291 -0.60 -14.68 -1.46
CA ASN A 291 -0.09 -13.43 -2.03
C ASN A 291 1.09 -12.85 -1.24
N ALA A 292 1.09 -12.99 0.08
CA ALA A 292 2.22 -12.62 0.93
C ALA A 292 3.50 -13.38 0.56
N ALA A 293 3.41 -14.69 0.35
CA ALA A 293 4.55 -15.50 -0.07
C ALA A 293 5.03 -15.10 -1.48
N LEU A 294 4.11 -14.76 -2.40
CA LEU A 294 4.45 -14.30 -3.74
C LEU A 294 5.13 -12.92 -3.74
N ALA A 295 4.80 -12.05 -2.80
CA ALA A 295 5.37 -10.71 -2.65
C ALA A 295 6.54 -10.64 -1.64
N ASN A 296 7.00 -11.79 -1.12
CA ASN A 296 8.02 -11.88 -0.08
C ASN A 296 7.70 -10.99 1.13
N ILE A 297 6.45 -11.04 1.60
CA ILE A 297 5.98 -10.33 2.78
C ILE A 297 6.18 -11.26 3.98
N THR A 298 7.13 -10.90 4.83
CA THR A 298 7.46 -11.64 6.06
C THR A 298 6.86 -11.01 7.30
N THR A 299 6.59 -9.71 7.28
CA THR A 299 5.87 -9.00 8.33
C THR A 299 4.82 -8.11 7.71
N VAL A 300 3.70 -7.91 8.41
CA VAL A 300 2.74 -6.88 8.08
C VAL A 300 3.35 -5.51 8.37
N THR A 301 3.04 -4.53 7.53
CA THR A 301 3.46 -3.14 7.68
C THR A 301 2.23 -2.24 7.86
N PRO A 302 2.40 -1.01 8.37
CA PRO A 302 1.31 -0.01 8.41
C PRO A 302 0.62 0.18 7.06
N GLN A 303 1.40 0.18 5.96
CA GLN A 303 0.91 0.29 4.58
C GLN A 303 -0.05 -0.84 4.21
N ILE A 304 0.29 -2.08 4.58
CA ILE A 304 -0.58 -3.24 4.35
C ILE A 304 -1.89 -3.09 5.13
N ILE A 305 -1.84 -2.65 6.39
CA ILE A 305 -3.04 -2.48 7.22
C ILE A 305 -3.94 -1.38 6.65
N ALA A 306 -3.36 -0.24 6.26
CA ALA A 306 -4.07 0.86 5.62
C ALA A 306 -4.70 0.43 4.28
N TYR A 307 -3.95 -0.34 3.47
CA TYR A 307 -4.44 -0.92 2.23
C TYR A 307 -5.66 -1.84 2.46
N VAL A 308 -5.56 -2.77 3.42
CA VAL A 308 -6.67 -3.66 3.79
C VAL A 308 -7.89 -2.87 4.24
N ALA A 309 -7.71 -1.83 5.07
CA ALA A 309 -8.80 -0.98 5.55
C ALA A 309 -9.51 -0.26 4.40
N VAL A 310 -8.75 0.30 3.46
CA VAL A 310 -9.27 0.97 2.27
C VAL A 310 -10.06 0.00 1.39
N GLN A 311 -9.48 -1.16 1.08
CA GLN A 311 -10.13 -2.19 0.28
C GLN A 311 -11.44 -2.66 0.92
N LEU A 312 -11.42 -2.89 2.24
CA LEU A 312 -12.60 -3.32 2.99
C LEU A 312 -13.68 -2.23 3.05
N HIS A 313 -13.31 -0.97 3.31
CA HIS A 313 -14.26 0.14 3.28
C HIS A 313 -14.94 0.25 1.92
N PHE A 314 -14.15 0.18 0.84
CA PHE A 314 -14.71 0.23 -0.51
C PHE A 314 -15.61 -0.97 -0.78
N ALA A 315 -15.22 -2.19 -0.37
CA ALA A 315 -16.03 -3.39 -0.54
C ALA A 315 -17.39 -3.29 0.18
N LEU A 316 -17.43 -2.76 1.40
CA LEU A 316 -18.64 -2.57 2.20
C LEU A 316 -19.57 -1.47 1.65
N SER A 317 -19.03 -0.46 0.97
CA SER A 317 -19.79 0.70 0.47
C SER A 317 -20.78 0.34 -0.64
N SER A 318 -21.71 1.24 -0.97
CA SER A 318 -22.56 1.10 -2.16
C SER A 318 -21.90 1.57 -3.47
N GLN A 319 -20.67 2.11 -3.40
CA GLN A 319 -19.98 2.65 -4.57
C GLN A 319 -19.49 1.53 -5.51
N SER A 320 -19.84 1.62 -6.80
CA SER A 320 -19.43 0.66 -7.83
C SER A 320 -18.00 0.91 -8.33
N THR A 321 -17.62 2.18 -8.47
CA THR A 321 -16.34 2.63 -9.04
C THR A 321 -15.59 3.56 -8.08
N TRP A 322 -14.26 3.48 -8.14
CA TRP A 322 -13.38 4.42 -7.46
C TRP A 322 -13.49 5.80 -8.11
N GLY A 323 -13.51 6.88 -7.32
CA GLY A 323 -13.38 8.24 -7.83
C GLY A 323 -14.56 8.79 -8.66
N SER A 324 -15.73 8.15 -8.66
CA SER A 324 -16.95 8.76 -9.23
C SER A 324 -17.26 10.10 -8.55
N LYS A 325 -18.00 11.00 -9.22
CA LYS A 325 -18.30 12.37 -8.74
C LYS A 325 -19.70 12.53 -8.12
N ASP A 326 -20.41 11.44 -7.89
CA ASP A 326 -21.78 11.49 -7.37
C ASP A 326 -21.80 11.64 -5.84
N LYS A 327 -22.02 12.88 -5.39
CA LYS A 327 -22.45 13.32 -4.05
C LYS A 327 -21.82 12.58 -2.86
N GLY A 328 -20.77 13.19 -2.29
CA GLY A 328 -20.33 12.92 -0.91
C GLY A 328 -19.31 11.80 -0.75
N HIS A 329 -18.25 11.77 -1.56
CA HIS A 329 -17.26 10.68 -1.48
C HIS A 329 -16.34 10.77 -0.26
N PHE A 330 -16.27 9.65 0.43
CA PHE A 330 -15.19 9.30 1.34
C PHE A 330 -13.84 9.33 0.59
N ASN A 331 -12.87 10.10 1.09
CA ASN A 331 -11.57 10.24 0.45
C ASN A 331 -10.64 9.10 0.89
N TYR A 332 -10.47 8.08 0.03
CA TYR A 332 -9.66 6.89 0.32
C TYR A 332 -8.17 7.20 0.52
N HIS A 333 -7.61 8.14 -0.24
CA HIS A 333 -6.21 8.57 -0.07
C HIS A 333 -6.01 9.19 1.32
N LYS A 334 -6.88 10.11 1.73
CA LYS A 334 -6.85 10.69 3.09
C LYS A 334 -7.09 9.63 4.16
N PHE A 335 -7.93 8.63 3.90
CA PHE A 335 -8.18 7.56 4.85
C PHE A 335 -6.94 6.68 5.03
N TYR A 336 -6.29 6.31 3.93
CA TYR A 336 -5.01 5.58 3.95
C TYR A 336 -3.97 6.32 4.80
N TRP A 337 -3.72 7.59 4.49
CA TRP A 337 -2.71 8.37 5.23
C TRP A 337 -3.11 8.66 6.68
N ASN A 338 -4.40 8.85 7.00
CA ASN A 338 -4.82 8.96 8.39
C ASN A 338 -4.49 7.70 9.21
N ILE A 339 -4.49 6.52 8.58
CA ILE A 339 -4.09 5.27 9.23
C ILE A 339 -2.57 5.24 9.39
N ILE A 340 -1.79 5.58 8.36
CA ILE A 340 -0.32 5.64 8.49
C ILE A 340 0.11 6.62 9.57
N SER A 341 -0.48 7.83 9.60
CA SER A 341 -0.21 8.82 10.64
C SER A 341 -0.56 8.35 12.05
N PHE A 342 -1.44 7.36 12.21
CA PHE A 342 -1.66 6.73 13.51
C PHE A 342 -0.44 5.91 13.94
N PHE A 343 0.12 5.10 13.04
CA PHE A 343 1.31 4.29 13.31
C PHE A 343 2.55 5.15 13.55
N ASP A 344 2.72 6.22 12.77
CA ASP A 344 3.82 7.18 12.97
C ASP A 344 3.70 7.88 14.32
N ALA A 345 2.49 8.21 14.74
CA ALA A 345 2.26 8.89 16.01
C ALA A 345 2.45 7.97 17.23
N ASP A 346 2.10 6.68 17.14
CA ASP A 346 2.18 5.72 18.24
C ASP A 346 2.91 4.42 17.82
N PRO A 347 4.25 4.45 17.73
CA PRO A 347 5.03 3.30 17.28
C PRO A 347 4.86 2.05 18.16
N ASP A 348 4.68 2.22 19.47
CA ASP A 348 4.49 1.11 20.42
C ASP A 348 3.16 0.40 20.20
N ALA A 349 2.04 1.16 20.12
CA ALA A 349 0.77 0.59 19.73
C ALA A 349 0.84 -0.04 18.32
N GLY A 350 1.60 0.60 17.42
CA GLY A 350 1.88 0.09 16.08
C GLY A 350 2.54 -1.29 16.09
N LYS A 351 3.59 -1.50 16.91
CA LYS A 351 4.27 -2.79 17.10
C LYS A 351 3.30 -3.87 17.61
N GLU A 352 2.41 -3.52 18.55
CA GLU A 352 1.42 -4.46 19.07
C GLU A 352 0.41 -4.88 18.00
N ILE A 353 -0.13 -3.93 17.24
CA ILE A 353 -1.06 -4.19 16.14
C ILE A 353 -0.39 -5.03 15.06
N ILE A 354 0.82 -4.68 14.63
CA ILE A 354 1.59 -5.47 13.65
C ILE A 354 1.79 -6.90 14.16
N GLY A 355 2.18 -7.06 15.42
CA GLY A 355 2.32 -8.37 16.05
C GLY A 355 1.02 -9.17 16.08
N HIS A 356 -0.12 -8.52 16.30
CA HIS A 356 -1.44 -9.14 16.21
C HIS A 356 -1.71 -9.69 14.80
N TYR A 357 -1.50 -8.88 13.76
CA TYR A 357 -1.72 -9.32 12.38
C TYR A 357 -0.74 -10.42 11.96
N ASN A 358 0.53 -10.32 12.35
CA ASN A 358 1.53 -11.34 12.11
C ASN A 358 1.09 -12.69 12.72
N TYR A 359 0.64 -12.67 13.97
CA TYR A 359 0.10 -13.87 14.64
C TYR A 359 -1.13 -14.43 13.91
N GLN A 360 -2.04 -13.56 13.47
CA GLN A 360 -3.22 -14.01 12.73
C GLN A 360 -2.86 -14.69 11.40
N LEU A 361 -1.89 -14.15 10.67
CA LEU A 361 -1.50 -14.65 9.34
C LEU A 361 -0.59 -15.87 9.41
N TRP A 362 0.35 -15.90 10.35
CA TRP A 362 1.43 -16.90 10.39
C TRP A 362 1.56 -17.67 11.71
N GLY A 363 0.78 -17.32 12.73
CA GLY A 363 0.83 -17.97 14.04
C GLY A 363 1.99 -17.49 14.94
N ASP A 364 2.75 -16.48 14.49
CA ASP A 364 3.89 -15.92 15.19
C ASP A 364 3.84 -14.39 15.12
N LYS A 365 4.02 -13.72 16.27
CA LYS A 365 4.01 -12.25 16.36
C LYS A 365 5.20 -11.61 15.66
N ALA A 366 6.33 -12.33 15.55
CA ALA A 366 7.51 -11.85 14.84
C ALA A 366 7.36 -11.84 13.31
N GLY A 367 6.28 -12.44 12.79
CA GLY A 367 6.03 -12.57 11.36
C GLY A 367 6.27 -13.99 10.84
N PHE A 368 6.48 -14.13 9.54
CA PHE A 368 6.77 -15.38 8.88
C PHE A 368 8.20 -15.84 9.18
N SER A 369 8.34 -16.77 10.12
CA SER A 369 9.54 -17.57 10.30
C SER A 369 9.52 -18.74 9.30
N GLY A 370 9.99 -18.49 8.07
CA GLY A 370 10.37 -19.61 7.19
C GLY A 370 11.29 -20.56 7.97
N SER A 371 11.16 -21.90 7.80
CA SER A 371 11.96 -22.86 8.55
C SER A 371 13.42 -22.41 8.67
N ALA A 372 13.84 -22.20 9.91
CA ALA A 372 14.94 -21.33 10.29
C ALA A 372 16.30 -21.68 9.65
N SER A 373 17.01 -20.65 9.21
CA SER A 373 18.45 -20.52 9.43
C SER A 373 18.66 -19.26 10.25
N GLN A 374 18.97 -19.47 11.54
CA GLN A 374 19.36 -18.45 12.50
C GLN A 374 20.59 -17.71 12.00
N ASP A 375 20.57 -16.38 12.06
CA ASP A 375 21.65 -15.56 12.62
C ASP A 375 21.11 -14.13 12.80
N ALA A 376 20.96 -13.75 14.06
CA ALA A 376 20.46 -12.45 14.48
C ALA A 376 21.63 -11.50 14.75
N ASN A 377 21.51 -10.24 14.33
CA ASN A 377 22.00 -9.13 15.15
C ASN A 377 21.18 -7.87 14.85
N GLY A 378 20.54 -7.35 15.90
CA GLY A 378 19.73 -6.13 15.86
C GLY A 378 20.55 -4.89 16.22
N GLY A 379 20.09 -3.75 15.70
CA GLY A 379 20.45 -2.43 16.17
C GLY A 379 19.20 -1.57 16.10
N ASP A 380 18.73 -1.14 17.27
CA ASP A 380 17.76 -0.04 17.44
C ASP A 380 18.49 1.28 17.21
N ASP A 381 17.84 2.23 16.56
CA ASP A 381 18.03 3.66 16.80
C ASP A 381 16.67 4.34 16.58
N ASP A 382 16.18 4.95 17.66
CA ASP A 382 15.03 5.85 17.71
C ASP A 382 15.44 7.23 17.19
N ASP A 383 14.57 7.90 16.43
CA ASP A 383 14.40 9.35 16.54
C ASP A 383 13.01 9.79 16.06
N ASP A 384 12.46 10.72 16.84
CA ASP A 384 11.07 11.14 17.00
C ASP A 384 10.86 12.53 16.39
N ASP A 385 9.79 12.69 15.60
CA ASP A 385 8.97 13.90 15.62
C ASP A 385 7.63 13.64 14.90
N SER A 386 6.54 13.47 15.67
CA SER A 386 5.21 13.17 15.13
C SER A 386 4.15 14.22 15.46
N ASP A 387 3.42 14.63 14.42
CA ASP A 387 2.46 15.72 14.40
C ASP A 387 1.14 15.47 15.14
N ASP A 388 1.05 16.09 16.31
CA ASP A 388 -0.02 16.76 17.07
C ASP A 388 -1.49 16.27 17.07
N ARG A 389 -2.01 15.58 16.05
CA ARG A 389 -3.47 15.27 16.02
C ARG A 389 -3.86 14.04 16.85
N PHE A 390 -3.06 12.98 16.81
CA PHE A 390 -3.21 11.85 17.73
C PHE A 390 -2.57 12.17 19.09
N ALA A 391 -1.65 13.14 19.16
CA ALA A 391 -1.13 13.66 20.42
C ALA A 391 -2.27 14.30 21.25
N LEU A 392 -3.18 15.08 20.64
CA LEU A 392 -4.33 15.67 21.33
C LEU A 392 -5.29 14.63 21.92
N LEU A 393 -5.58 13.54 21.19
CA LEU A 393 -6.43 12.44 21.70
C LEU A 393 -5.73 11.64 22.82
N ARG A 394 -4.39 11.54 22.78
CA ARG A 394 -3.58 10.85 23.79
C ARG A 394 -3.27 11.70 25.02
N ALA A 395 -3.10 13.02 24.88
CA ALA A 395 -2.95 13.97 25.98
C ALA A 395 -4.20 13.97 26.88
N ALA A 396 -5.37 13.78 26.30
CA ALA A 396 -6.62 13.57 27.03
C ALA A 396 -6.65 12.24 27.82
N LYS A 397 -5.92 11.20 27.36
CA LYS A 397 -5.78 9.88 28.04
C LYS A 397 -4.74 9.91 29.17
N ARG A 398 -3.55 10.51 28.92
CA ARG A 398 -2.43 10.56 29.90
C ARG A 398 -2.72 11.43 31.14
N THR A 399 -3.64 12.38 31.03
CA THR A 399 -4.02 13.28 32.15
C THR A 399 -5.03 12.66 33.12
N ARG A 400 -5.51 11.43 32.88
CA ARG A 400 -6.48 10.75 33.74
C ARG A 400 -5.87 9.48 34.32
N GLY A 401 -5.43 9.56 35.58
CA GLY A 401 -4.96 8.41 36.35
C GLY A 401 -6.04 7.32 36.50
N PRO A 402 -5.65 6.10 36.89
CA PRO A 402 -6.56 4.97 36.95
C PRO A 402 -7.72 5.24 37.94
N PRO A 403 -8.93 4.75 37.64
CA PRO A 403 -10.07 4.89 38.55
C PRO A 403 -9.77 4.15 39.88
N ALA A 404 -10.10 4.83 40.98
CA ALA A 404 -9.93 4.35 42.35
C ALA A 404 -10.90 3.23 42.73
#